data_AF-A0A2V9CM67-F1
#
_entry.id   AF-A0A2V9CM67-F1
#
_cell.length_a   1.000
_cell.length_b   1.000
_cell.length_c   1.000
_cell.angle_alpha   90.00
_cell.angle_beta   90.00
_cell.angle_gamma   90.00
#
_symmetry.space_group_name_H-M   'P 1'
#
loop_
_entity.id
_entity.type
_entity.pdbx_description
1 polymer ?
#
loop_
_entity_poly.entity_id
_entity_poly.type
_entity_poly.pdbx_seq_one_letter_code
_entity_poly.pdbx_strand_id
1 'polypeptide(L)'
;MYTAGDEPGAALPGFWERCWTEAEARAQAGTAVLLLDEIHHLPDWAARLKGQWDRLRRRRLPLHVVATGSSALRVATGSRESLAGRFERMTLSHWPAAALASTFHLSEHDAALSLVQFGSYPGAMELSGDRARWRAYVSDAIIEPAIRRDVLSLAAVRRAALLRQVFAIATASPAQIVSLQKLQGQLQDKGALETVAHYLAMLQEGYLVSPLERFSTRAHRRRSAPPKLVTLNNALLSAMHPDGPPDPAKQPPRFGAWVENAYPSL
;
A
#
# COMPACT_ATOMS: atom_id res chain seq x y z
N MET A 1 11.52 15.70 16.93
CA MET A 1 11.09 14.70 17.93
C MET A 1 10.42 13.56 17.17
N TYR A 2 10.74 12.32 17.52
CA TYR A 2 10.14 11.12 16.93
C TYR A 2 9.33 10.38 17.99
N THR A 3 8.24 9.78 17.59
CA THR A 3 7.36 8.98 18.44
C THR A 3 6.69 7.93 17.58
N ALA A 4 6.73 6.67 18.00
CA ALA A 4 6.13 5.56 17.27
C ALA A 4 4.80 5.14 17.92
N GLY A 5 3.73 5.06 17.13
CA GLY A 5 2.39 4.70 17.62
C GLY A 5 2.25 3.24 18.03
N ASP A 6 3.16 2.38 17.59
CA ASP A 6 3.23 0.95 17.91
C ASP A 6 4.21 0.61 19.03
N GLU A 7 4.90 1.61 19.61
CA GLU A 7 5.79 1.37 20.74
C GLU A 7 4.99 1.00 22.01
N PRO A 8 5.54 0.18 22.93
CA PRO A 8 4.82 -0.25 24.13
C PRO A 8 4.31 0.92 25.00
N GLY A 9 5.04 2.04 24.99
CA GLY A 9 4.67 3.26 25.72
C GLY A 9 3.48 4.01 25.14
N ALA A 10 3.14 3.79 23.86
CA ALA A 10 2.05 4.47 23.16
C ALA A 10 0.67 4.12 23.73
N ALA A 11 0.52 2.92 24.29
CA ALA A 11 -0.71 2.46 24.93
C ALA A 11 -0.94 3.05 26.33
N LEU A 12 0.08 3.66 26.95
CA LEU A 12 -0.03 4.17 28.31
C LEU A 12 -0.86 5.46 28.35
N PRO A 13 -1.70 5.65 29.39
CA PRO A 13 -2.40 6.91 29.61
C PRO A 13 -1.45 8.11 29.61
N GLY A 14 -1.88 9.22 29.02
CA GLY A 14 -1.09 10.45 28.96
C GLY A 14 0.00 10.46 27.89
N PHE A 15 0.17 9.39 27.09
CA PHE A 15 1.20 9.32 26.06
C PHE A 15 1.14 10.49 25.08
N TRP A 16 -0.05 10.71 24.51
CA TRP A 16 -0.32 11.80 23.58
C TRP A 16 0.02 13.15 24.20
N GLU A 17 -0.42 13.38 25.44
CA GLU A 17 -0.21 14.62 26.18
C GLU A 17 1.26 14.87 26.48
N ARG A 18 2.03 13.83 26.80
CA ARG A 18 3.49 13.91 27.03
C ARG A 18 4.22 14.28 25.75
N CYS A 19 3.97 13.53 24.66
CA CYS A 19 4.57 13.81 23.36
C CYS A 19 4.29 15.25 22.90
N TRP A 20 3.06 15.71 23.11
CA TRP A 20 2.66 17.05 22.71
C TRP A 20 3.28 18.15 23.58
N THR A 21 3.29 17.96 24.90
CA THR A 21 3.93 18.89 25.84
C THR A 21 5.40 19.08 25.52
N GLU A 22 6.12 17.99 25.23
CA GLU A 22 7.53 18.04 24.86
C GLU A 22 7.74 18.76 23.51
N ALA A 23 6.92 18.44 22.51
CA ALA A 23 6.99 19.11 21.21
C ALA A 23 6.71 20.62 21.30
N GLU A 24 5.73 21.03 22.12
CA GLU A 24 5.44 22.45 22.37
C GLU A 24 6.57 23.16 23.12
N ALA A 25 7.22 22.50 24.08
CA ALA A 25 8.37 23.07 24.79
C ALA A 25 9.54 23.33 23.83
N ARG A 26 9.82 22.39 22.93
CA ARG A 26 10.83 22.58 21.87
C ARG A 26 10.44 23.70 20.91
N ALA A 27 9.16 23.79 20.55
CA ALA A 27 8.64 24.84 19.66
C ALA A 27 8.74 26.25 20.26
N GLN A 28 8.80 26.38 21.60
CA GLN A 28 9.05 27.65 22.27
C GLN A 28 10.51 28.09 22.18
N ALA A 29 11.44 27.15 22.04
CA ALA A 29 12.87 27.43 21.87
C ALA A 29 13.26 27.69 20.40
N GLY A 30 12.40 27.35 19.45
CA GLY A 30 12.62 27.55 18.01
C GLY A 30 11.75 26.65 17.16
N THR A 31 11.95 26.65 15.84
CA THR A 31 11.19 25.77 14.93
C THR A 31 11.43 24.31 15.29
N ALA A 32 10.34 23.56 15.45
CA ALA A 32 10.37 22.16 15.83
C ALA A 32 9.57 21.29 14.85
N VAL A 33 9.93 20.00 14.78
CA VAL A 33 9.19 18.98 14.02
C VAL A 33 8.83 17.84 14.97
N LEU A 34 7.56 17.44 14.96
CA LEU A 34 7.05 16.23 15.60
C LEU A 34 6.71 15.19 14.53
N LEU A 35 7.43 14.09 14.52
CA LEU A 35 7.19 12.93 13.65
C LEU A 35 6.45 11.86 14.45
N LEU A 36 5.23 11.56 14.03
CA LEU A 36 4.35 10.54 14.61
C LEU A 36 4.29 9.36 13.65
N ASP A 37 5.00 8.29 13.99
CA ASP A 37 5.01 7.07 13.18
C ASP A 37 3.84 6.18 13.50
N GLU A 38 3.37 5.44 12.49
CA GLU A 38 2.24 4.51 12.59
C GLU A 38 1.02 5.10 13.33
N ILE A 39 0.62 6.31 12.94
CA ILE A 39 -0.40 7.12 13.62
C ILE A 39 -1.72 6.38 13.87
N HIS A 40 -2.06 5.44 13.00
CA HIS A 40 -3.28 4.64 13.04
C HIS A 40 -3.31 3.61 14.18
N HIS A 41 -2.20 3.41 14.90
CA HIS A 41 -2.17 2.68 16.17
C HIS A 41 -2.65 3.53 17.35
N LEU A 42 -2.63 4.85 17.23
CA LEU A 42 -3.11 5.74 18.28
C LEU A 42 -4.64 5.90 18.20
N PRO A 43 -5.36 5.73 19.31
CA PRO A 43 -6.82 5.87 19.32
C PRO A 43 -7.24 7.33 19.10
N ASP A 44 -8.30 7.53 18.32
CA ASP A 44 -8.87 8.84 18.00
C ASP A 44 -7.86 9.87 17.46
N TRP A 45 -6.78 9.39 16.84
CA TRP A 45 -5.64 10.21 16.42
C TRP A 45 -6.06 11.42 15.56
N ALA A 46 -7.06 11.25 14.68
CA ALA A 46 -7.51 12.32 13.80
C ALA A 46 -8.19 13.47 14.55
N ALA A 47 -9.06 13.16 15.50
CA ALA A 47 -9.71 14.16 16.35
C ALA A 47 -8.69 14.87 17.23
N ARG A 48 -7.71 14.12 17.76
CA ARG A 48 -6.62 14.67 18.56
C ARG A 48 -5.74 15.62 17.74
N LEU A 49 -5.28 15.21 16.56
CA LEU A 49 -4.50 16.08 15.65
C LEU A 49 -5.25 17.36 15.28
N LYS A 50 -6.56 17.28 15.00
CA LYS A 50 -7.40 18.45 14.73
C LYS A 50 -7.37 19.45 15.88
N GLY A 51 -7.65 18.97 17.11
CA GLY A 51 -7.65 19.83 18.30
C GLY A 51 -6.28 20.46 18.56
N GLN A 52 -5.21 19.70 18.36
CA GLN A 52 -3.85 20.18 18.53
C GLN A 52 -3.44 21.19 17.46
N TRP A 53 -3.79 20.96 16.19
CA TRP A 53 -3.59 21.92 15.10
C TRP A 53 -4.26 23.26 15.39
N ASP A 54 -5.53 23.23 15.80
CA ASP A 54 -6.29 24.45 16.13
C ASP A 54 -5.67 25.18 17.35
N ARG A 55 -5.02 24.46 18.27
CA ARG A 55 -4.25 25.05 19.38
C ARG A 55 -2.92 25.67 18.93
N LEU A 56 -2.16 24.98 18.06
CA LEU A 56 -0.89 25.50 17.52
C LEU A 56 -1.11 26.79 16.75
N ARG A 57 -2.13 26.84 15.88
CA ARG A 57 -2.45 28.05 15.12
C ARG A 57 -2.80 29.23 16.02
N ARG A 58 -3.59 29.00 17.07
CA ARG A 58 -3.94 30.06 18.05
C ARG A 58 -2.72 30.60 18.78
N ARG A 59 -1.79 29.72 19.16
CA ARG A 59 -0.56 30.08 19.90
C ARG A 59 0.59 30.54 19.00
N ARG A 60 0.44 30.42 17.67
CA ARG A 60 1.47 30.73 16.66
C ARG A 60 2.80 30.02 16.94
N LEU A 61 2.73 28.78 17.41
CA LEU A 61 3.94 27.97 17.68
C LEU A 61 4.52 27.45 16.36
N PRO A 62 5.84 27.53 16.14
CA PRO A 62 6.51 27.03 14.94
C PRO A 62 6.74 25.51 15.04
N LEU A 63 5.67 24.74 15.23
CA LEU A 63 5.69 23.27 15.30
C LEU A 63 5.10 22.68 14.01
N HIS A 64 5.92 21.96 13.26
CA HIS A 64 5.48 21.13 12.13
C HIS A 64 5.18 19.72 12.60
N VAL A 65 4.08 19.14 12.13
CA VAL A 65 3.69 17.77 12.47
C VAL A 65 3.72 16.94 11.20
N VAL A 66 4.42 15.82 11.24
CA VAL A 66 4.44 14.80 10.19
C VAL A 66 3.89 13.53 10.81
N ALA A 67 2.88 12.94 10.18
CA ALA A 67 2.30 11.68 10.62
C ALA A 67 2.42 10.66 9.49
N THR A 68 2.93 9.46 9.79
CA THR A 68 3.09 8.36 8.84
C THR A 68 2.20 7.19 9.23
N GLY A 69 1.99 6.29 8.27
CA GLY A 69 1.29 5.03 8.49
C GLY A 69 1.48 4.12 7.29
N SER A 70 2.02 2.93 7.53
CA SER A 70 2.23 1.93 6.47
C SER A 70 0.91 1.36 5.95
N SER A 71 -0.13 1.40 6.78
CA SER A 71 -1.48 0.90 6.47
C SER A 71 -2.42 2.03 6.05
N ALA A 72 -2.48 2.31 4.74
CA ALA A 72 -3.35 3.37 4.21
C ALA A 72 -4.84 3.15 4.56
N LEU A 73 -5.30 1.90 4.54
CA LEU A 73 -6.65 1.51 4.94
C LEU A 73 -6.95 1.82 6.41
N ARG A 74 -6.03 1.50 7.33
CA ARG A 74 -6.22 1.80 8.76
C ARG A 74 -6.10 3.29 9.05
N VAL A 75 -5.25 4.00 8.33
CA VAL A 75 -5.22 5.48 8.39
C VAL A 75 -6.56 6.05 7.90
N ALA A 76 -7.10 5.58 6.77
CA ALA A 76 -8.39 6.08 6.26
C ALA A 76 -9.57 5.78 7.20
N THR A 77 -9.62 4.58 7.79
CA THR A 77 -10.73 4.12 8.64
C THR A 77 -10.63 4.54 10.10
N GLY A 78 -9.41 4.79 10.61
CA GLY A 78 -9.18 5.29 11.97
C GLY A 78 -9.63 6.73 12.21
N SER A 79 -10.09 7.42 11.16
CA SER A 79 -10.54 8.81 11.19
C SER A 79 -12.07 8.89 11.12
N ARG A 80 -12.76 8.96 12.26
CA ARG A 80 -14.21 9.30 12.30
C ARG A 80 -14.48 10.78 12.04
N GLU A 81 -13.46 11.61 12.19
CA GLU A 81 -13.50 13.06 12.00
C GLU A 81 -12.81 13.47 10.70
N SER A 82 -13.24 14.58 10.11
CA SER A 82 -12.54 15.12 8.94
C SER A 82 -11.41 16.06 9.38
N LEU A 83 -10.18 15.72 8.99
CA LEU A 83 -9.02 16.62 9.05
C LEU A 83 -9.04 17.67 7.91
N ALA A 84 -10.21 17.92 7.30
CA ALA A 84 -10.35 18.74 6.10
C ALA A 84 -9.67 20.12 6.25
N GLY A 85 -8.81 20.44 5.28
CA GLY A 85 -8.05 21.69 5.22
C GLY A 85 -6.94 21.85 6.27
N ARG A 86 -6.60 20.81 7.02
CA ARG A 86 -5.60 20.86 8.11
C ARG A 86 -4.35 20.02 7.89
N PHE A 87 -4.26 19.34 6.76
CA PHE A 87 -3.10 18.53 6.39
C PHE A 87 -2.91 18.53 4.88
N GLU A 88 -1.69 18.22 4.48
CA GLU A 88 -1.34 17.82 3.13
C GLU A 88 -1.04 16.32 3.15
N ARG A 89 -1.58 15.57 2.19
CA ARG A 89 -1.34 14.12 2.09
C ARG A 89 -0.26 13.87 1.06
N MET A 90 0.85 13.29 1.50
CA MET A 90 1.89 12.77 0.62
C MET A 90 1.77 11.25 0.59
N THR A 91 1.74 10.67 -0.61
CA THR A 91 1.77 9.21 -0.79
C THR A 91 3.15 8.83 -1.26
N LEU A 92 3.83 7.97 -0.51
CA LEU A 92 5.10 7.38 -0.92
C LEU A 92 4.79 6.09 -1.67
N SER A 93 5.03 6.08 -2.98
CA SER A 93 4.81 4.92 -3.84
C SER A 93 5.93 3.89 -3.67
N HIS A 94 5.77 2.75 -4.35
CA HIS A 94 6.86 1.79 -4.51
C HIS A 94 8.08 2.43 -5.19
N TRP A 95 9.26 1.84 -4.93
CA TRP A 95 10.50 2.38 -5.47
C TRP A 95 10.54 2.23 -7.00
N PRO A 96 10.89 3.30 -7.74
CA PRO A 96 11.12 3.21 -9.17
C PRO A 96 12.43 2.47 -9.46
N ALA A 97 12.61 2.02 -10.71
CA ALA A 97 13.86 1.41 -11.16
C ALA A 97 15.10 2.29 -10.87
N ALA A 98 14.97 3.62 -11.00
CA ALA A 98 16.04 4.56 -10.68
C ALA A 98 16.49 4.51 -9.21
N ALA A 99 15.55 4.31 -8.28
CA ALA A 99 15.89 4.17 -6.85
C ALA A 99 16.56 2.82 -6.58
N LEU A 100 16.17 1.76 -7.30
CA LEU A 100 16.85 0.47 -7.23
C LEU A 100 18.28 0.57 -7.76
N ALA A 101 18.47 1.21 -8.92
CA ALA A 101 19.78 1.41 -9.54
C ALA A 101 20.73 2.16 -8.60
N SER A 102 20.27 3.28 -8.01
CA SER A 102 21.10 4.08 -7.12
C SER A 102 21.40 3.39 -5.79
N THR A 103 20.42 2.72 -5.19
CA THR A 103 20.57 2.13 -3.84
C THR A 103 21.32 0.80 -3.85
N PHE A 104 21.09 -0.04 -4.87
CA PHE A 104 21.72 -1.35 -4.98
C PHE A 104 22.88 -1.38 -5.98
N HIS A 105 23.32 -0.22 -6.46
CA HIS A 105 24.44 -0.07 -7.40
C HIS A 105 24.30 -0.92 -8.66
N LEU A 106 23.07 -1.05 -9.16
CA LEU A 106 22.75 -1.79 -10.38
C LEU A 106 22.88 -0.88 -11.60
N SER A 107 23.17 -1.47 -12.76
CA SER A 107 22.96 -0.76 -14.03
C SER A 107 21.47 -0.43 -14.21
N GLU A 108 21.15 0.61 -14.98
CA GLU A 108 19.75 0.97 -15.28
C GLU A 108 18.98 -0.21 -15.90
N HIS A 109 19.66 -0.97 -16.77
CA HIS A 109 19.13 -2.17 -17.39
C HIS A 109 18.80 -3.25 -16.36
N ASP A 110 19.72 -3.54 -15.43
CA ASP A 110 19.52 -4.60 -14.43
C ASP A 110 18.49 -4.18 -13.38
N ALA A 111 18.41 -2.89 -13.06
CA ALA A 111 17.37 -2.34 -12.20
C ALA A 111 15.98 -2.47 -12.84
N ALA A 112 15.85 -2.17 -14.13
CA ALA A 112 14.60 -2.35 -14.87
C ALA A 112 14.21 -3.83 -14.96
N LEU A 113 15.16 -4.73 -15.27
CA LEU A 113 14.92 -6.17 -15.30
C LEU A 113 14.49 -6.70 -13.93
N SER A 114 15.18 -6.24 -12.87
CA SER A 114 14.88 -6.60 -11.49
C SER A 114 13.50 -6.11 -11.06
N LEU A 115 13.13 -4.88 -11.40
CA LEU A 115 11.80 -4.33 -11.15
C LEU A 115 10.71 -5.23 -11.76
N VAL A 116 10.90 -5.68 -13.00
CA VAL A 116 9.92 -6.52 -13.69
C VAL A 116 9.84 -7.91 -13.07
N GLN A 117 10.97 -8.54 -12.72
CA GLN A 117 11.02 -9.92 -12.24
C GLN A 117 10.75 -10.06 -10.73
N PHE A 118 11.30 -9.16 -9.93
CA PHE A 118 11.35 -9.25 -8.47
C PHE A 118 10.63 -8.09 -7.77
N GLY A 119 10.15 -7.10 -8.52
CA GLY A 119 9.50 -5.92 -7.96
C GLY A 119 10.51 -4.94 -7.35
N SER A 120 10.04 -4.13 -6.41
CA SER A 120 10.83 -3.02 -5.86
C SER A 120 10.77 -2.86 -4.35
N TYR A 121 10.40 -3.93 -3.63
CA TYR A 121 10.52 -3.93 -2.18
C TYR A 121 12.00 -3.98 -1.78
N PRO A 122 12.54 -2.95 -1.10
CA PRO A 122 13.98 -2.88 -0.84
C PRO A 122 14.51 -4.09 -0.09
N GLY A 123 13.81 -4.53 0.97
CA GLY A 123 14.21 -5.72 1.74
C GLY A 123 14.15 -7.04 0.96
N ALA A 124 13.39 -7.10 -0.15
CA ALA A 124 13.36 -8.27 -1.02
C ALA A 124 14.52 -8.26 -2.03
N MET A 125 15.04 -7.08 -2.41
CA MET A 125 16.05 -6.96 -3.46
C MET A 125 17.34 -7.72 -3.15
N GLU A 126 17.80 -7.67 -1.91
CA GLU A 126 18.99 -8.38 -1.45
C GLU A 126 18.83 -9.92 -1.51
N LEU A 127 17.59 -10.40 -1.55
CA LEU A 127 17.27 -11.83 -1.61
C LEU A 127 17.11 -12.34 -3.04
N SER A 128 17.14 -11.49 -4.07
CA SER A 128 16.87 -11.85 -5.46
C SER A 128 17.75 -12.99 -6.01
N GLY A 129 18.96 -13.19 -5.45
CA GLY A 129 19.86 -14.30 -5.78
C GLY A 129 19.40 -15.67 -5.25
N ASP A 130 18.57 -15.72 -4.22
CA ASP A 130 17.96 -16.93 -3.66
C ASP A 130 16.44 -16.87 -3.85
N ARG A 131 15.97 -17.47 -4.96
CA ARG A 131 14.55 -17.40 -5.35
C ARG A 131 13.60 -17.96 -4.31
N ALA A 132 13.99 -19.03 -3.60
CA ALA A 132 13.13 -19.66 -2.62
C ALA A 132 12.96 -18.75 -1.40
N ARG A 133 14.09 -18.20 -0.90
CA ARG A 133 14.08 -17.26 0.22
C ARG A 133 13.41 -15.94 -0.13
N TRP A 134 13.66 -15.41 -1.33
CA TRP A 134 12.98 -14.23 -1.86
C TRP A 134 11.46 -14.41 -1.88
N ARG A 135 10.99 -15.53 -2.43
CA ARG A 135 9.55 -15.84 -2.51
C ARG A 135 8.94 -15.93 -1.12
N ALA A 136 9.57 -16.68 -0.21
CA ALA A 136 9.10 -16.81 1.17
C ALA A 136 9.04 -15.44 1.87
N TYR A 137 10.05 -14.60 1.71
CA TYR A 137 10.04 -13.24 2.26
C TYR A 137 8.87 -12.40 1.73
N VAL A 138 8.66 -12.36 0.42
CA VAL A 138 7.55 -11.58 -0.16
C VAL A 138 6.19 -12.15 0.28
N SER A 139 6.02 -13.47 0.32
CA SER A 139 4.78 -14.10 0.76
C SER A 139 4.50 -13.87 2.25
N ASP A 140 5.47 -14.14 3.12
CA ASP A 140 5.25 -14.22 4.57
C ASP A 140 5.45 -12.89 5.29
N ALA A 141 6.36 -12.04 4.80
CA ALA A 141 6.69 -10.76 5.44
C ALA A 141 6.00 -9.55 4.78
N ILE A 142 5.44 -9.69 3.57
CA ILE A 142 4.80 -8.59 2.85
C ILE A 142 3.33 -8.90 2.56
N ILE A 143 3.05 -9.93 1.74
CA ILE A 143 1.69 -10.26 1.30
C ILE A 143 0.81 -10.63 2.50
N GLU A 144 1.28 -11.56 3.34
CA GLU A 144 0.48 -12.06 4.45
C GLU A 144 0.17 -10.98 5.51
N PRO A 145 1.13 -10.13 5.94
CA PRO A 145 0.84 -9.01 6.81
C PRO A 145 -0.10 -7.98 6.17
N ALA A 146 0.10 -7.59 4.91
CA ALA A 146 -0.77 -6.63 4.24
C ALA A 146 -2.21 -7.16 4.14
N ILE A 147 -2.40 -8.42 3.76
CA ILE A 147 -3.74 -9.02 3.70
C ILE A 147 -4.32 -9.16 5.11
N ARG A 148 -3.60 -9.77 6.06
CA ARG A 148 -4.16 -10.10 7.38
C ARG A 148 -4.33 -8.89 8.27
N ARG A 149 -3.31 -8.05 8.39
CA ARG A 149 -3.26 -6.94 9.35
C ARG A 149 -3.90 -5.66 8.81
N ASP A 150 -3.85 -5.42 7.50
CA ASP A 150 -4.34 -4.15 6.95
C ASP A 150 -5.70 -4.29 6.28
N VAL A 151 -5.91 -5.36 5.50
CA VAL A 151 -7.17 -5.56 4.78
C VAL A 151 -8.19 -6.30 5.64
N LEU A 152 -7.84 -7.48 6.15
CA LEU A 152 -8.77 -8.35 6.89
C LEU A 152 -9.10 -7.85 8.30
N SER A 153 -8.26 -7.00 8.89
CA SER A 153 -8.54 -6.41 10.20
C SER A 153 -9.66 -5.37 10.18
N LEU A 154 -10.04 -4.91 8.98
CA LEU A 154 -11.18 -4.02 8.82
C LEU A 154 -12.48 -4.78 9.08
N ALA A 155 -13.33 -4.20 9.93
CA ALA A 155 -14.62 -4.79 10.33
C ALA A 155 -15.57 -5.13 9.15
N ALA A 156 -15.29 -4.62 7.95
CA ALA A 156 -16.06 -4.87 6.73
C ALA A 156 -15.75 -6.24 6.06
N VAL A 157 -14.65 -6.92 6.39
CA VAL A 157 -14.28 -8.16 5.70
C VAL A 157 -14.90 -9.40 6.35
N ARG A 158 -16.02 -9.85 5.78
CA ARG A 158 -16.74 -11.03 6.27
C ARG A 158 -16.22 -12.37 5.74
N ARG A 159 -15.56 -12.39 4.57
CA ARG A 159 -15.15 -13.63 3.87
C ARG A 159 -13.68 -13.57 3.46
N ALA A 160 -12.79 -13.78 4.43
CA ALA A 160 -11.35 -13.72 4.24
C ALA A 160 -10.83 -14.65 3.12
N ALA A 161 -11.36 -15.88 3.04
CA ALA A 161 -10.99 -16.84 2.00
C ALA A 161 -11.32 -16.33 0.59
N LEU A 162 -12.47 -15.68 0.43
CA LEU A 162 -12.89 -15.10 -0.84
C LEU A 162 -11.99 -13.92 -1.25
N LEU A 163 -11.60 -13.04 -0.30
CA LEU A 163 -10.64 -11.96 -0.57
C LEU A 163 -9.30 -12.51 -1.07
N ARG A 164 -8.79 -13.57 -0.43
CA ARG A 164 -7.55 -14.23 -0.86
C ARG A 164 -7.66 -14.82 -2.27
N GLN A 165 -8.80 -15.42 -2.61
CA GLN A 165 -9.03 -15.93 -3.97
C GLN A 165 -9.07 -14.79 -5.00
N VAL A 166 -9.72 -13.65 -4.68
CA VAL A 166 -9.74 -12.47 -5.54
C VAL A 166 -8.31 -11.95 -5.77
N PHE A 167 -7.50 -11.84 -4.72
CA PHE A 167 -6.09 -11.45 -4.83
C PHE A 167 -5.27 -12.43 -5.68
N ALA A 168 -5.44 -13.74 -5.47
CA ALA A 168 -4.75 -14.77 -6.25
C ALA A 168 -5.10 -14.72 -7.75
N ILE A 169 -6.37 -14.54 -8.09
CA ILE A 169 -6.79 -14.42 -9.49
C ILE A 169 -6.25 -13.13 -10.13
N ALA A 170 -6.29 -12.01 -9.40
CA ALA A 170 -5.81 -10.74 -9.91
C ALA A 170 -4.29 -10.77 -10.17
N THR A 171 -3.52 -11.35 -9.26
CA THR A 171 -2.06 -11.52 -9.43
C THR A 171 -1.70 -12.51 -10.54
N ALA A 172 -2.57 -13.48 -10.84
CA ALA A 172 -2.43 -14.37 -11.99
C ALA A 172 -2.81 -13.73 -13.34
N SER A 173 -3.39 -12.54 -13.34
CA SER A 173 -3.88 -11.84 -14.54
C SER A 173 -3.21 -10.46 -14.74
N PRO A 174 -1.86 -10.37 -14.75
CA PRO A 174 -1.15 -9.10 -14.77
C PRO A 174 -1.44 -8.31 -16.05
N ALA A 175 -1.81 -7.04 -15.90
CA ALA A 175 -2.20 -6.13 -16.97
C ALA A 175 -3.33 -6.63 -17.89
N GLN A 176 -4.13 -7.62 -17.47
CA GLN A 176 -5.22 -8.15 -18.28
C GLN A 176 -6.55 -7.46 -17.99
N ILE A 177 -7.37 -7.30 -19.03
CA ILE A 177 -8.75 -6.84 -18.90
C ILE A 177 -9.62 -8.03 -18.48
N VAL A 178 -10.19 -7.98 -17.29
CA VAL A 178 -10.99 -9.07 -16.72
C VAL A 178 -12.30 -8.52 -16.17
N SER A 179 -13.43 -9.02 -16.66
CA SER A 179 -14.75 -8.64 -16.13
C SER A 179 -14.97 -9.25 -14.74
N LEU A 180 -15.81 -8.60 -13.93
CA LEU A 180 -16.18 -9.12 -12.61
C LEU A 180 -16.86 -10.51 -12.72
N GLN A 181 -17.64 -10.76 -13.77
CA GLN A 181 -18.25 -12.07 -14.02
C GLN A 181 -17.19 -13.15 -14.31
N LYS A 182 -16.16 -12.82 -15.09
CA LYS A 182 -15.05 -13.77 -15.37
C LYS A 182 -14.25 -14.05 -14.11
N LEU A 183 -13.96 -13.04 -13.30
CA LEU A 183 -13.34 -13.21 -11.98
C LEU A 183 -14.18 -14.10 -11.08
N GLN A 184 -15.47 -13.79 -10.92
CA GLN A 184 -16.40 -14.57 -10.12
C GLN A 184 -16.48 -16.03 -10.57
N GLY A 185 -16.48 -16.28 -11.88
CA GLY A 185 -16.52 -17.62 -12.45
C GLY A 185 -15.32 -18.52 -12.09
N GLN A 186 -14.18 -17.91 -11.75
CA GLN A 186 -12.96 -18.61 -11.31
C GLN A 186 -12.89 -18.84 -9.79
N LEU A 187 -13.80 -18.23 -9.02
CA LEU A 187 -13.86 -18.41 -7.58
C LEU A 187 -14.50 -19.76 -7.24
N GLN A 188 -13.93 -20.46 -6.27
CA GLN A 188 -14.48 -21.72 -5.77
C GLN A 188 -15.82 -21.50 -5.08
N ASP A 189 -15.93 -20.38 -4.36
CA ASP A 189 -17.13 -19.95 -3.67
C ASP A 189 -17.61 -18.64 -4.32
N LYS A 190 -18.57 -18.77 -5.22
CA LYS A 190 -19.08 -17.67 -6.05
C LYS A 190 -19.84 -16.68 -5.16
N GLY A 191 -19.11 -15.75 -4.54
CA GLY A 191 -19.68 -14.59 -3.87
C GLY A 191 -20.40 -13.65 -4.84
N ALA A 192 -21.20 -12.72 -4.34
CA ALA A 192 -21.88 -11.73 -5.19
C ALA A 192 -20.86 -10.83 -5.92
N LEU A 193 -21.22 -10.31 -7.10
CA LEU A 193 -20.33 -9.44 -7.90
C LEU A 193 -19.93 -8.18 -7.13
N GLU A 194 -20.84 -7.65 -6.32
CA GLU A 194 -20.62 -6.51 -5.43
C GLU A 194 -19.56 -6.81 -4.37
N THR A 195 -19.51 -8.07 -3.90
CA THR A 195 -18.47 -8.50 -2.94
C THR A 195 -17.11 -8.58 -3.62
N VAL A 196 -17.04 -9.11 -4.84
CA VAL A 196 -15.79 -9.16 -5.63
C VAL A 196 -15.29 -7.74 -5.93
N ALA A 197 -16.18 -6.85 -6.36
CA ALA A 197 -15.85 -5.44 -6.61
C ALA A 197 -15.36 -4.74 -5.33
N HIS A 198 -16.04 -4.94 -4.20
CA HIS A 198 -15.63 -4.40 -2.92
C HIS A 198 -14.25 -4.93 -2.49
N TYR A 199 -13.95 -6.20 -2.75
CA TYR A 199 -12.66 -6.81 -2.41
C TYR A 199 -11.54 -6.28 -3.29
N LEU A 200 -11.77 -6.07 -4.58
CA LEU A 200 -10.83 -5.37 -5.45
C LEU A 200 -10.56 -3.93 -4.98
N ALA A 201 -11.59 -3.20 -4.56
CA ALA A 201 -11.43 -1.84 -4.03
C ALA A 201 -10.57 -1.85 -2.75
N MET A 202 -10.78 -2.80 -1.83
CA MET A 202 -9.92 -2.91 -0.65
C MET A 202 -8.47 -3.28 -0.99
N LEU A 203 -8.25 -4.15 -1.97
CA LEU A 203 -6.89 -4.46 -2.44
C LEU A 203 -6.20 -3.24 -3.09
N GLN A 204 -6.96 -2.36 -3.74
CA GLN A 204 -6.46 -1.11 -4.31
C GLN A 204 -6.06 -0.11 -3.22
N GLU A 205 -6.94 0.12 -2.25
CA GLU A 205 -6.65 1.00 -1.10
C GLU A 205 -5.51 0.47 -0.23
N GLY A 206 -5.32 -0.86 -0.19
CA GLY A 206 -4.17 -1.51 0.44
C GLY A 206 -2.89 -1.50 -0.40
N TYR A 207 -2.87 -0.82 -1.54
CA TYR A 207 -1.74 -0.76 -2.47
C TYR A 207 -1.21 -2.13 -2.96
N LEU A 208 -2.10 -3.11 -3.13
CA LEU A 208 -1.76 -4.45 -3.63
C LEU A 208 -2.11 -4.62 -5.12
N VAL A 209 -3.36 -4.31 -5.49
CA VAL A 209 -3.89 -4.50 -6.85
C VAL A 209 -4.80 -3.34 -7.21
N SER A 210 -4.60 -2.76 -8.39
CA SER A 210 -5.43 -1.69 -8.94
C SER A 210 -6.26 -2.17 -10.15
N PRO A 211 -7.60 -2.20 -10.06
CA PRO A 211 -8.48 -2.27 -11.22
C PRO A 211 -8.52 -0.93 -11.97
N LEU A 212 -7.74 -0.81 -13.05
CA LEU A 212 -7.74 0.38 -13.89
C LEU A 212 -9.00 0.45 -14.76
N GLU A 213 -9.77 1.53 -14.58
CA GLU A 213 -10.91 1.81 -15.43
C GLU A 213 -10.48 2.15 -16.87
N ARG A 214 -11.34 1.82 -17.84
CA ARG A 214 -11.14 2.26 -19.22
C ARG A 214 -11.16 3.78 -19.29
N PHE A 215 -10.13 4.38 -19.89
CA PHE A 215 -10.17 5.78 -20.24
C PHE A 215 -11.27 6.05 -21.30
N SER A 216 -12.16 6.99 -21.01
CA SER A 216 -13.19 7.46 -21.95
C SER A 216 -13.59 8.89 -21.65
N THR A 217 -13.90 9.73 -22.62
CA THR A 217 -14.45 11.06 -22.35
C THR A 217 -15.89 11.01 -21.79
N ARG A 218 -16.58 9.86 -21.89
CA ARG A 218 -17.95 9.67 -21.43
C ARG A 218 -17.99 8.80 -20.18
N ALA A 219 -18.45 9.35 -19.05
CA ALA A 219 -18.46 8.68 -17.75
C ALA A 219 -19.16 7.30 -17.75
N HIS A 220 -20.30 7.15 -18.45
CA HIS A 220 -21.02 5.87 -18.52
C HIS A 220 -20.21 4.75 -19.18
N ARG A 221 -19.35 5.07 -20.17
CA ARG A 221 -18.50 4.08 -20.86
C ARG A 221 -17.28 3.66 -20.05
N ARG A 222 -16.88 4.45 -19.05
CA ARG A 222 -15.86 4.05 -18.08
C ARG A 222 -16.42 2.99 -17.14
N ARG A 223 -17.58 3.27 -16.54
CA ARG A 223 -18.25 2.40 -15.56
C ARG A 223 -18.69 1.05 -16.09
N SER A 224 -19.07 0.97 -17.38
CA SER A 224 -19.54 -0.29 -17.97
C SER A 224 -18.41 -1.17 -18.52
N ALA A 225 -17.19 -0.66 -18.61
CA ALA A 225 -16.07 -1.40 -19.17
C ALA A 225 -15.43 -2.32 -18.11
N PRO A 226 -15.04 -3.55 -18.46
CA PRO A 226 -14.25 -4.38 -17.57
C PRO A 226 -12.91 -3.68 -17.24
N PRO A 227 -12.47 -3.71 -15.98
CA PRO A 227 -11.20 -3.09 -15.59
C PRO A 227 -10.01 -3.89 -16.11
N LYS A 228 -8.88 -3.20 -16.32
CA LYS A 228 -7.57 -3.84 -16.44
C LYS A 228 -7.00 -4.04 -15.04
N LEU A 229 -6.70 -5.28 -14.66
CA LEU A 229 -6.10 -5.57 -13.36
C LEU A 229 -4.59 -5.37 -13.43
N VAL A 230 -4.07 -4.54 -12.55
CA VAL A 230 -2.64 -4.27 -12.43
C VAL A 230 -2.23 -4.55 -11.00
N THR A 231 -1.18 -5.34 -10.79
CA THR A 231 -0.58 -5.44 -9.46
C THR A 231 0.34 -4.25 -9.23
N LEU A 232 0.25 -3.60 -8.07
CA LEU A 232 0.95 -2.34 -7.83
C LEU A 232 2.46 -2.53 -7.64
N ASN A 233 2.89 -3.75 -7.28
CA ASN A 233 4.29 -4.16 -7.26
C ASN A 233 4.46 -5.55 -7.88
N ASN A 234 5.37 -5.71 -8.85
CA ASN A 234 5.62 -6.99 -9.51
C ASN A 234 6.16 -8.09 -8.57
N ALA A 235 6.66 -7.75 -7.38
CA ALA A 235 6.98 -8.75 -6.37
C ALA A 235 5.74 -9.58 -6.00
N LEU A 236 4.57 -8.94 -5.93
CA LEU A 236 3.31 -9.58 -5.56
C LEU A 236 2.89 -10.63 -6.59
N LEU A 237 2.88 -10.26 -7.87
CA LEU A 237 2.53 -11.21 -8.93
C LEU A 237 3.58 -12.32 -9.05
N SER A 238 4.87 -11.98 -8.90
CA SER A 238 5.97 -12.93 -9.07
C SER A 238 6.04 -13.96 -7.95
N ALA A 239 5.82 -13.54 -6.70
CA ALA A 239 5.76 -14.44 -5.55
C ALA A 239 4.52 -15.35 -5.57
N MET A 240 3.42 -14.91 -6.22
CA MET A 240 2.21 -15.72 -6.36
C MET A 240 2.26 -16.66 -7.56
N HIS A 241 3.02 -16.34 -8.61
CA HIS A 241 3.09 -17.15 -9.83
C HIS A 241 3.79 -18.51 -9.56
N PRO A 242 3.23 -19.66 -9.97
CA PRO A 242 3.84 -20.98 -9.70
C PRO A 242 5.27 -21.11 -10.21
N ASP A 243 5.53 -20.67 -11.44
CA ASP A 243 6.86 -20.75 -12.06
C ASP A 243 7.81 -19.62 -11.66
N GLY A 244 7.36 -18.69 -10.80
CA GLY A 244 8.12 -17.49 -10.44
C GLY A 244 8.40 -16.55 -11.63
N PRO A 245 9.48 -15.74 -11.56
CA PRO A 245 9.78 -14.73 -12.58
C PRO A 245 10.07 -15.31 -13.97
N PRO A 246 9.48 -14.74 -15.05
CA PRO A 246 9.78 -15.14 -16.42
C PRO A 246 11.21 -14.76 -16.78
N ASP A 247 11.86 -15.66 -17.49
CA ASP A 247 13.11 -15.39 -18.18
C ASP A 247 12.80 -14.65 -19.50
N PRO A 248 13.38 -13.46 -19.76
CA PRO A 248 13.07 -12.67 -20.94
C PRO A 248 13.44 -13.36 -22.26
N ALA A 249 14.45 -14.23 -22.26
CA ALA A 249 14.89 -14.95 -23.46
C ALA A 249 14.06 -16.23 -23.68
N LYS A 250 13.69 -16.94 -22.62
CA LYS A 250 12.95 -18.21 -22.72
C LYS A 250 11.44 -18.03 -22.76
N GLN A 251 10.93 -16.95 -22.17
CA GLN A 251 9.49 -16.70 -22.02
C GLN A 251 9.11 -15.26 -22.43
N PRO A 252 9.46 -14.79 -23.65
CA PRO A 252 9.25 -13.41 -24.07
C PRO A 252 7.80 -12.92 -23.95
N PRO A 253 6.74 -13.71 -24.28
CA PRO A 253 5.37 -13.27 -24.11
C PRO A 253 4.98 -13.02 -22.65
N ARG A 254 5.42 -13.89 -21.72
CA ARG A 254 5.12 -13.74 -20.29
C ARG A 254 5.88 -12.55 -19.70
N PHE A 255 7.16 -12.41 -20.09
CA PHE A 255 7.96 -11.26 -19.71
C PHE A 255 7.33 -9.95 -20.19
N GLY A 256 6.89 -9.88 -21.46
CA GLY A 256 6.21 -8.70 -22.01
C GLY A 256 4.95 -8.30 -21.23
N ALA A 257 4.13 -9.26 -20.80
CA ALA A 257 2.97 -8.98 -19.95
C ALA A 257 3.36 -8.42 -18.56
N TRP A 258 4.48 -8.87 -18.01
CA TRP A 258 4.99 -8.37 -16.72
C TRP A 258 5.62 -6.99 -16.84
N VAL A 259 6.25 -6.68 -17.98
CA VAL A 259 6.70 -5.31 -18.32
C VAL A 259 5.49 -4.38 -18.40
N GLU A 260 4.41 -4.79 -19.07
CA GLU A 260 3.18 -4.00 -19.15
C GLU A 260 2.57 -3.76 -17.76
N ASN A 261 2.65 -4.72 -16.83
CA ASN A 261 2.20 -4.53 -15.45
C ASN A 261 3.12 -3.59 -14.64
N ALA A 262 4.42 -3.55 -14.91
CA ALA A 262 5.36 -2.69 -14.19
C ALA A 262 5.23 -1.21 -14.60
N TYR A 263 4.72 -0.93 -15.80
CA TYR A 263 4.63 0.42 -16.36
C TYR A 263 3.68 1.38 -15.60
N PRO A 264 2.47 0.97 -15.16
CA PRO A 264 1.60 1.81 -14.32
C PRO A 264 2.15 2.12 -12.93
N SER A 265 3.21 1.42 -12.51
CA SER A 265 3.87 1.60 -11.20
C SER A 265 5.10 2.52 -11.27
N LEU A 266 5.45 3.02 -12.46
CA LEU A 266 6.51 4.01 -12.73
C LEU A 266 5.89 5.40 -12.89
#